data_AF-A0A7C6NJ03-F1
#
_entry.id   AF-A0A7C6NJ03-F1
#
_cell.length_a   1.000
_cell.length_b   1.000
_cell.length_c   1.000
_cell.angle_alpha   90.00
_cell.angle_beta   90.00
_cell.angle_gamma   90.00
#
_symmetry.space_group_name_H-M   'P 1'
#
loop_
_entity.id
_entity.type
_entity.pdbx_description
1 polymer ?
#
loop_
_entity_poly.entity_id
_entity_poly.type
_entity_poly.pdbx_seq_one_letter_code
_entity_poly.pdbx_strand_id
1 'polypeptide(L)'
;MKRYLYILILLVFFLPACGPWPGSGAGQLMAKEELLLECSTKIEGYITRLDPANALIFIDGEKYQLAREVLVSLNGGPSTLLALKPPAPGFYNWGEFYLDVWNRVLQIDAYYQVVEGLLLEISREDNSLLLLEYRQDNTSSKEEYQRYFLPESKEDFVDLKENMHLILIVARDRILAIFY
;
A
#
# COMPACT_ATOMS: atom_id res chain seq x y z
N MET A 1 -28.40 51.01 -15.28
CA MET A 1 -29.02 49.94 -16.07
C MET A 1 -28.85 48.61 -15.33
N LYS A 2 -29.99 47.96 -15.12
CA LYS A 2 -30.34 46.62 -14.61
C LYS A 2 -29.27 45.71 -13.96
N ARG A 3 -29.55 45.43 -12.67
CA ARG A 3 -29.14 44.25 -11.88
C ARG A 3 -29.73 42.97 -12.49
N TYR A 4 -28.99 41.87 -12.50
CA TYR A 4 -29.56 40.53 -12.62
C TYR A 4 -29.08 39.63 -11.47
N LEU A 5 -29.97 39.54 -10.50
CA LEU A 5 -30.14 38.46 -9.54
C LEU A 5 -30.63 37.23 -10.33
N TYR A 6 -29.94 36.10 -10.26
CA TYR A 6 -30.54 34.81 -10.61
C TYR A 6 -30.47 33.89 -9.39
N ILE A 7 -31.56 33.94 -8.63
CA ILE A 7 -32.03 32.87 -7.77
C ILE A 7 -32.52 31.76 -8.71
N LEU A 8 -31.96 30.55 -8.61
CA LEU A 8 -32.58 29.35 -9.16
C LEU A 8 -32.96 28.44 -7.99
N ILE A 9 -34.26 28.36 -7.76
CA ILE A 9 -34.90 27.46 -6.80
C ILE A 9 -35.63 26.36 -7.58
N LEU A 10 -35.55 25.15 -7.00
CA LEU A 10 -36.42 23.98 -7.16
C LEU A 10 -36.29 23.12 -8.44
N LEU A 11 -35.98 21.84 -8.20
CA LEU A 11 -36.85 20.74 -8.60
C LEU A 11 -36.69 19.57 -7.61
N VAL A 12 -37.62 19.50 -6.65
CA VAL A 12 -37.95 18.29 -5.90
C VAL A 12 -38.71 17.38 -6.87
N PHE A 13 -38.16 16.21 -7.18
CA PHE A 13 -38.93 15.14 -7.81
C PHE A 13 -38.65 13.81 -7.10
N PHE A 14 -39.71 13.31 -6.47
CA PHE A 14 -40.12 11.90 -6.37
C PHE A 14 -39.10 10.86 -5.89
N LEU A 15 -39.28 10.44 -4.64
CA LEU A 15 -39.11 9.01 -4.28
C LEU A 15 -40.27 8.21 -4.90
N PRO A 16 -40.00 6.97 -5.33
CA PRO A 16 -40.48 5.85 -4.54
C PRO A 16 -39.43 4.76 -4.30
N ALA A 17 -39.78 3.88 -3.37
CA ALA A 17 -38.98 2.85 -2.72
C ALA A 17 -38.48 1.69 -3.62
N CYS A 18 -37.63 0.88 -3.00
CA CYS A 18 -37.22 -0.51 -3.28
C CYS A 18 -35.96 -0.78 -4.12
N GLY A 19 -35.00 -1.41 -3.45
CA GLY A 19 -33.92 -2.21 -4.03
C GLY A 19 -32.64 -2.12 -3.17
N PRO A 20 -32.09 -3.24 -2.64
CA PRO A 20 -30.80 -3.19 -1.96
C PRO A 20 -29.74 -2.84 -3.01
N TRP A 21 -29.09 -1.70 -2.83
CA TRP A 21 -28.07 -1.22 -3.75
C TRP A 21 -26.78 -2.05 -3.63
N PRO A 22 -26.21 -2.51 -4.76
CA PRO A 22 -24.93 -3.20 -4.77
C PRO A 22 -23.77 -2.20 -4.65
N GLY A 23 -22.84 -2.49 -3.74
CA GLY A 23 -21.42 -2.17 -3.82
C GLY A 23 -20.98 -0.77 -4.29
N SER A 24 -20.81 0.14 -3.34
CA SER A 24 -19.53 0.84 -3.08
C SER A 24 -18.52 0.95 -4.24
N GLY A 25 -18.68 1.97 -5.09
CA GLY A 25 -17.64 2.40 -6.03
C GLY A 25 -17.60 3.93 -6.17
N ALA A 26 -18.75 4.54 -6.42
CA ALA A 26 -18.85 5.99 -6.61
C ALA A 26 -18.48 6.81 -5.36
N GLY A 27 -18.92 6.40 -4.17
CA GLY A 27 -18.59 7.11 -2.92
C GLY A 27 -17.09 7.07 -2.56
N GLN A 28 -16.40 6.02 -2.99
CA GLN A 28 -14.97 5.82 -2.73
C GLN A 28 -14.10 6.61 -3.72
N LEU A 29 -14.56 6.76 -4.97
CA LEU A 29 -13.91 7.60 -5.98
C LEU A 29 -14.00 9.09 -5.61
N MET A 30 -15.16 9.56 -5.15
CA MET A 30 -15.35 10.94 -4.73
C MET A 30 -14.45 11.30 -3.53
N ALA A 31 -14.34 10.41 -2.53
CA ALA A 31 -13.46 10.62 -1.38
C ALA A 31 -11.97 10.65 -1.78
N LYS A 32 -11.56 9.81 -2.75
CA LYS A 32 -10.18 9.77 -3.24
C LYS A 32 -9.80 11.03 -4.03
N GLU A 33 -10.71 11.53 -4.89
CA GLU A 33 -10.48 12.76 -5.66
C GLU A 33 -10.41 14.01 -4.77
N GLU A 34 -11.24 14.08 -3.72
CA GLU A 34 -11.23 15.20 -2.76
C GLU A 34 -9.96 15.19 -1.89
N LEU A 35 -9.50 14.01 -1.45
CA LEU A 35 -8.25 13.86 -0.67
C LEU A 35 -6.98 14.15 -1.49
N LEU A 36 -6.97 13.82 -2.78
CA LEU A 36 -5.84 14.16 -3.66
C LEU A 36 -5.67 15.68 -3.81
N LEU A 37 -6.74 16.47 -3.63
CA LEU A 37 -6.69 17.93 -3.64
C LEU A 37 -6.05 18.50 -2.35
N GLU A 38 -6.13 17.78 -1.24
CA GLU A 38 -5.55 18.16 0.05
C GLU A 38 -4.11 17.65 0.25
N CYS A 39 -3.68 16.70 -0.58
CA CYS A 39 -2.33 16.14 -0.54
C CYS A 39 -1.28 17.19 -0.91
N SER A 40 -0.41 17.52 0.05
CA SER A 40 0.72 18.43 -0.14
C SER A 40 2.00 17.70 -0.51
N THR A 41 2.21 16.52 0.07
CA THR A 41 3.50 15.82 0.07
C THR A 41 3.27 14.31 0.00
N LYS A 42 4.13 13.62 -0.75
CA LYS A 42 4.20 12.16 -0.77
C LYS A 42 5.53 11.72 -0.17
N ILE A 43 5.49 10.77 0.75
CA ILE A 43 6.68 10.11 1.30
C ILE A 43 6.56 8.59 1.19
N GLU A 44 7.68 7.91 1.33
CA GLU A 44 7.81 6.46 1.26
C GLU A 44 8.60 5.99 2.48
N GLY A 45 8.28 4.79 2.99
CA GLY A 45 9.01 4.25 4.13
C GLY A 45 8.33 3.07 4.80
N TYR A 46 8.95 2.60 5.89
CA TYR A 46 8.48 1.48 6.68
C TYR A 46 7.58 1.92 7.83
N ILE A 47 6.42 1.29 7.95
CA ILE A 47 5.55 1.42 9.13
C ILE A 47 6.22 0.69 10.30
N THR A 48 7.02 1.43 11.06
CA THR A 48 7.78 0.92 12.21
C THR A 48 6.93 0.72 13.45
N ARG A 49 5.86 1.51 13.59
CA ARG A 49 4.89 1.44 14.68
C ARG A 49 3.58 2.09 14.28
N LEU A 50 2.48 1.58 14.84
CA LEU A 50 1.16 2.17 14.68
C LEU A 50 0.47 2.27 16.05
N ASP A 51 -0.08 3.44 16.37
CA ASP A 51 -0.89 3.68 17.56
C ASP A 51 -2.22 4.34 17.18
N PRO A 52 -3.22 3.53 16.80
CA PRO A 52 -4.53 4.05 16.37
C PRO A 52 -5.27 4.78 17.50
N ALA A 53 -5.01 4.45 18.77
CA ALA A 53 -5.70 5.06 19.90
C ALA A 53 -5.35 6.55 20.04
N ASN A 54 -4.12 6.92 19.68
CA ASN A 54 -3.64 8.30 19.67
C ASN A 54 -3.60 8.91 18.26
N ALA A 55 -4.13 8.21 17.25
CA ALA A 55 -4.07 8.58 15.84
C ALA A 55 -2.63 8.87 15.36
N LEU A 56 -1.69 7.98 15.68
CA LEU A 56 -0.28 8.12 15.32
C LEU A 56 0.22 6.95 14.46
N ILE A 57 1.12 7.27 13.54
CA ILE A 57 1.89 6.30 12.75
C ILE A 57 3.37 6.70 12.77
N PHE A 58 4.26 5.71 12.76
CA PHE A 58 5.69 5.93 12.71
C PHE A 58 6.26 5.34 11.41
N ILE A 59 6.86 6.20 10.60
CA ILE A 59 7.40 5.87 9.28
C ILE A 59 8.91 6.06 9.35
N ASP A 60 9.69 5.00 9.12
CA ASP A 60 11.15 4.98 9.29
C ASP A 60 11.63 5.47 10.68
N GLY A 61 10.79 5.26 11.70
CA GLY A 61 11.03 5.72 13.07
C GLY A 61 10.59 7.16 13.36
N GLU A 62 10.27 7.95 12.34
CA GLU A 62 9.73 9.30 12.49
C GLU A 62 8.23 9.29 12.79
N LYS A 63 7.77 10.22 13.63
CA LYS A 63 6.39 10.29 14.11
C LYS A 63 5.52 11.17 13.21
N TYR A 64 4.39 10.64 12.77
CA TYR A 64 3.37 11.33 12.01
C TYR A 64 2.00 11.22 12.67
N GLN A 65 1.20 12.28 12.51
CA GLN A 65 -0.20 12.30 12.94
C GLN A 65 -1.08 11.75 11.81
N LEU A 66 -2.06 10.90 12.14
CA LEU A 66 -3.09 10.48 11.21
C LEU A 66 -4.17 11.56 11.11
N ALA A 67 -4.69 11.82 9.91
CA ALA A 67 -5.87 12.64 9.73
C ALA A 67 -7.10 11.97 10.38
N ARG A 68 -8.19 12.73 10.51
CA ARG A 68 -9.44 12.22 11.10
C ARG A 68 -10.02 11.06 10.27
N GLU A 69 -9.90 11.17 8.95
CA GLU A 69 -10.28 10.15 7.99
C GLU A 69 -9.02 9.80 7.19
N VAL A 70 -8.64 8.53 7.21
CA VAL A 70 -7.47 8.02 6.49
C VAL A 70 -7.93 6.93 5.55
N LEU A 71 -7.62 7.09 4.26
CA LEU A 71 -7.78 6.02 3.30
C LEU A 71 -6.62 5.05 3.46
N VAL A 72 -6.94 3.77 3.67
CA VAL A 72 -5.94 2.72 3.82
C VAL A 72 -6.14 1.70 2.73
N SER A 73 -5.08 1.41 2.00
CA SER A 73 -4.99 0.24 1.15
C SER A 73 -3.83 -0.66 1.58
N LEU A 74 -4.02 -1.95 1.35
CA LEU A 74 -3.02 -2.98 1.58
C LEU A 74 -2.99 -3.88 0.36
N ASN A 75 -1.82 -3.99 -0.29
CA ASN A 75 -1.64 -4.72 -1.56
C ASN A 75 -2.67 -4.32 -2.64
N GLY A 76 -2.95 -3.01 -2.72
CA GLY A 76 -3.91 -2.45 -3.69
C GLY A 76 -5.39 -2.65 -3.34
N GLY A 77 -5.72 -3.37 -2.27
CA GLY A 77 -7.09 -3.54 -1.77
C GLY A 77 -7.41 -2.56 -0.63
N PRO A 78 -8.65 -2.03 -0.53
CA PRO A 78 -9.07 -1.26 0.64
C PRO A 78 -8.90 -2.07 1.93
N SER A 79 -8.39 -1.43 2.98
CA SER A 79 -8.06 -2.11 4.24
C SER A 79 -8.28 -1.20 5.44
N THR A 80 -7.89 -1.67 6.63
CA THR A 80 -7.98 -0.92 7.88
C THR A 80 -6.60 -0.62 8.43
N LEU A 81 -6.48 0.42 9.25
CA LEU A 81 -5.25 0.72 9.98
C LEU A 81 -4.75 -0.49 10.78
N LEU A 82 -5.64 -1.30 11.35
CA LEU A 82 -5.25 -2.49 12.12
C LEU A 82 -4.58 -3.56 11.26
N ALA A 83 -4.95 -3.67 9.98
CA ALA A 83 -4.32 -4.61 9.04
C ALA A 83 -2.88 -4.21 8.70
N LEU A 84 -2.49 -2.96 8.95
CA LEU A 84 -1.13 -2.48 8.79
C LEU A 84 -0.22 -2.85 9.97
N LYS A 85 -0.74 -3.48 11.02
CA LYS A 85 0.09 -3.98 12.11
C LYS A 85 0.97 -5.11 11.56
N PRO A 86 2.29 -5.06 11.80
CA PRO A 86 3.15 -6.16 11.42
C PRO A 86 2.71 -7.49 12.06
N PRO A 87 2.86 -8.62 11.37
CA PRO A 87 2.45 -9.93 11.87
C PRO A 87 3.29 -10.39 13.08
N ALA A 88 4.53 -9.89 13.22
CA ALA A 88 5.42 -10.17 14.34
C ALA A 88 6.42 -9.01 14.56
N PRO A 89 7.09 -8.93 15.73
CA PRO A 89 8.16 -7.96 15.97
C PRO A 89 9.31 -8.10 14.96
N GLY A 90 9.81 -6.99 14.43
CA GLY A 90 10.86 -6.97 13.41
C GLY A 90 10.35 -7.04 11.96
N PHE A 91 9.05 -7.26 11.76
CA PHE A 91 8.41 -7.10 10.45
C PHE A 91 7.87 -5.68 10.31
N TYR A 92 7.92 -5.14 9.10
CA TYR A 92 7.40 -3.82 8.80
C TYR A 92 6.69 -3.85 7.45
N ASN A 93 5.51 -3.23 7.40
CA ASN A 93 4.87 -2.96 6.12
C ASN A 93 5.55 -1.74 5.51
N TRP A 94 5.97 -1.83 4.26
CA TRP A 94 6.40 -0.65 3.53
C TRP A 94 5.16 0.03 2.93
N GLY A 95 5.17 1.34 2.81
CA GLY A 95 4.06 2.05 2.17
C GLY A 95 4.45 3.36 1.52
N GLU A 96 3.53 3.84 0.69
CA GLU A 96 3.43 5.24 0.33
C GLU A 96 2.46 5.94 1.27
N PHE A 97 2.80 7.16 1.62
CA PHE A 97 2.01 7.99 2.51
C PHE A 97 1.81 9.35 1.88
N TYR A 98 0.57 9.81 1.90
CA TYR A 98 0.17 11.08 1.35
C TYR A 98 -0.21 11.99 2.51
N LEU A 99 0.46 13.12 2.63
CA LEU A 99 0.32 14.04 3.75
C LEU A 99 -0.42 15.30 3.32
N ASP A 100 -1.21 15.86 4.23
CA ASP A 100 -1.81 17.18 4.06
C ASP A 100 -0.82 18.32 4.32
N VAL A 101 -1.30 19.56 4.23
CA VAL A 101 -0.51 20.78 4.49
C VAL A 101 -0.04 20.93 5.94
N TRP A 102 -0.54 20.10 6.86
CA TRP A 102 -0.15 20.08 8.28
C TRP A 102 0.70 18.85 8.63
N ASN A 103 1.25 18.15 7.63
CA ASN A 103 2.01 16.90 7.78
C ASN A 103 1.22 15.76 8.46
N ARG A 104 -0.10 15.73 8.29
CA ARG A 104 -0.94 14.61 8.75
C ARG A 104 -1.16 13.65 7.59
N VAL A 105 -1.09 12.34 7.87
CA VAL A 105 -1.28 11.29 6.87
C VAL A 105 -2.77 11.18 6.52
N LEU A 106 -3.08 11.44 5.25
CA LEU A 106 -4.41 11.37 4.64
C LEU A 106 -4.69 10.00 3.99
N GLN A 107 -3.66 9.42 3.37
CA GLN A 107 -3.75 8.14 2.69
C GLN A 107 -2.50 7.30 2.94
N ILE A 108 -2.71 6.00 3.09
CA ILE A 108 -1.69 4.99 3.28
C ILE A 108 -1.91 3.91 2.23
N ASP A 109 -0.95 3.74 1.33
CA ASP A 109 -0.90 2.59 0.43
C ASP A 109 0.23 1.69 0.87
N ALA A 110 -0.11 0.65 1.64
CA ALA A 110 0.86 -0.28 2.20
C ALA A 110 0.97 -1.55 1.35
N TYR A 111 2.15 -2.17 1.40
CA TYR A 111 2.49 -3.34 0.61
C TYR A 111 3.26 -4.35 1.47
N TYR A 112 2.81 -5.60 1.43
CA TYR A 112 3.61 -6.78 1.76
C TYR A 112 3.17 -7.92 0.83
N GLN A 113 4.09 -8.49 0.06
CA GLN A 113 3.81 -9.66 -0.74
C GLN A 113 4.70 -10.79 -0.27
N VAL A 114 4.11 -11.95 -0.02
CA VAL A 114 4.87 -13.18 0.17
C VAL A 114 5.06 -13.79 -1.21
N VAL A 115 6.31 -13.87 -1.64
CA VAL A 115 6.72 -14.46 -2.91
C VAL A 115 7.38 -15.79 -2.58
N GLU A 116 6.96 -16.86 -3.21
CA GLU A 116 7.59 -18.17 -3.08
C GLU A 116 8.15 -18.54 -4.45
N GLY A 117 9.36 -19.07 -4.54
CA GLY A 117 9.95 -19.37 -5.84
C GLY A 117 11.33 -20.00 -5.81
N LEU A 118 11.82 -20.35 -7.00
CA LEU A 118 13.17 -20.85 -7.22
C LEU A 118 14.11 -19.69 -7.55
N LEU A 119 15.19 -19.55 -6.81
CA LEU A 119 16.25 -18.59 -7.12
C LEU A 119 17.00 -19.02 -8.40
N LEU A 120 16.96 -18.19 -9.43
CA LEU A 120 17.61 -18.47 -10.71
C LEU A 120 18.95 -17.75 -10.87
N GLU A 121 19.04 -16.51 -10.38
CA GLU A 121 20.22 -15.67 -10.55
C GLU A 121 20.43 -14.77 -9.33
N ILE A 122 21.69 -14.59 -8.95
CA ILE A 122 22.12 -13.62 -7.92
C ILE A 122 23.02 -12.58 -8.59
N SER A 123 22.58 -11.34 -8.66
CA SER A 123 23.39 -10.23 -9.16
C SER A 123 23.92 -9.40 -7.99
N ARG A 124 25.25 -9.38 -7.85
CA ARG A 124 25.95 -8.58 -6.84
C ARG A 124 26.23 -7.15 -7.31
N GLU A 125 26.07 -6.86 -8.60
CA GLU A 125 26.30 -5.52 -9.15
C GLU A 125 25.17 -4.55 -8.78
N ASP A 126 23.93 -5.04 -8.77
CA ASP A 126 22.72 -4.26 -8.46
C ASP A 126 21.95 -4.80 -7.23
N ASN A 127 22.56 -5.71 -6.47
CA ASN A 127 21.98 -6.37 -5.28
C ASN A 127 20.59 -6.96 -5.54
N SER A 128 20.45 -7.73 -6.61
CA SER A 128 19.18 -8.30 -7.04
C SER A 128 19.17 -9.83 -7.11
N LEU A 129 17.98 -10.40 -6.94
CA LEU A 129 17.67 -11.81 -7.11
C LEU A 129 16.65 -11.97 -8.23
N LEU A 130 16.88 -12.89 -9.16
CA LEU A 130 15.88 -13.31 -10.12
C LEU A 130 15.22 -14.60 -9.62
N LEU A 131 13.90 -14.58 -9.42
CA LEU A 131 13.14 -15.76 -9.01
C LEU A 131 12.22 -16.23 -10.14
N LEU A 132 12.07 -17.55 -10.22
CA LEU A 132 10.91 -18.20 -10.82
C LEU A 132 9.83 -18.36 -9.75
N GLU A 133 8.75 -17.58 -9.83
CA GLU A 133 7.70 -17.59 -8.81
C GLU A 133 6.77 -18.79 -8.93
N TYR A 134 6.39 -19.33 -7.78
CA TYR A 134 5.37 -20.36 -7.64
C TYR A 134 4.04 -19.68 -7.38
N ARG A 135 3.18 -19.64 -8.40
CA ARG A 135 1.82 -19.14 -8.24
C ARG A 135 1.00 -20.09 -7.36
N GLN A 136 0.52 -19.57 -6.22
CA GLN A 136 -0.32 -20.32 -5.28
C GLN A 136 -1.76 -20.54 -5.79
N ASP A 137 -2.17 -19.86 -6.87
CA ASP A 137 -3.43 -20.08 -7.55
C ASP A 137 -3.27 -21.15 -8.65
N ASN A 138 -3.84 -22.33 -8.39
CA ASN A 138 -3.79 -23.56 -9.19
C ASN A 138 -4.38 -23.45 -10.63
N THR A 139 -4.48 -22.26 -11.20
CA THR A 139 -5.30 -21.93 -12.38
C THR A 139 -4.51 -21.45 -13.59
N SER A 140 -3.18 -21.33 -13.52
CA SER A 140 -2.39 -20.90 -14.67
C SER A 140 -0.93 -21.35 -14.54
N SER A 141 -0.53 -22.29 -15.39
CA SER A 141 0.85 -22.80 -15.53
C SER A 141 1.74 -21.80 -16.27
N LYS A 142 1.73 -20.53 -15.86
CA LYS A 142 2.65 -19.52 -16.37
C LYS A 142 3.72 -19.28 -15.31
N GLU A 143 4.91 -19.75 -15.63
CA GLU A 143 6.15 -19.36 -14.98
C GLU A 143 6.31 -17.84 -15.06
N GLU A 144 6.38 -17.17 -13.91
CA GLU A 144 6.61 -15.74 -13.82
C GLU A 144 8.01 -15.50 -13.29
N TYR A 145 8.80 -14.79 -14.10
CA TYR A 145 10.18 -14.45 -13.80
C TYR A 145 10.20 -13.02 -13.29
N GLN A 146 10.57 -12.83 -12.02
CA GLN A 146 10.57 -11.51 -11.41
C GLN A 146 11.90 -11.24 -10.70
N ARG A 147 12.39 -10.02 -10.88
CA ARG A 147 13.63 -9.54 -10.25
C ARG A 147 13.31 -8.70 -9.03
N TYR A 148 13.96 -9.04 -7.93
CA TYR A 148 13.79 -8.43 -6.63
C TYR A 148 15.10 -7.82 -6.14
N PHE A 149 15.04 -6.69 -5.45
CA PHE A 149 16.21 -5.89 -5.05
C PHE A 149 16.32 -5.79 -3.54
N LEU A 150 17.52 -5.92 -2.98
CA LEU A 150 17.74 -5.62 -1.57
C LEU A 150 17.65 -4.10 -1.32
N PRO A 151 17.07 -3.65 -0.19
CA PRO A 151 17.18 -2.26 0.26
C PRO A 151 18.65 -1.95 0.54
N GLU A 152 19.14 -0.80 0.05
CA GLU A 152 20.56 -0.48 0.04
C GLU A 152 21.25 -0.69 1.41
N SER A 153 22.26 -1.55 1.40
CA SER A 153 23.18 -1.92 2.49
C SER A 153 22.55 -2.53 3.75
N LYS A 154 22.60 -3.86 3.86
CA LYS A 154 23.16 -4.60 5.03
C LYS A 154 23.06 -6.13 4.98
N GLU A 155 22.50 -6.72 3.94
CA GLU A 155 22.49 -8.19 3.79
C GLU A 155 23.27 -8.56 2.52
N ASP A 156 24.26 -9.44 2.68
CA ASP A 156 25.04 -10.00 1.59
C ASP A 156 24.46 -11.39 1.30
N PHE A 157 24.35 -11.78 0.02
CA PHE A 157 23.75 -13.04 -0.42
C PHE A 157 24.66 -14.26 -0.11
N VAL A 158 25.46 -14.21 0.96
CA VAL A 158 26.60 -15.12 1.22
C VAL A 158 26.17 -16.59 1.21
N ASP A 159 24.99 -16.86 1.75
CA ASP A 159 24.47 -18.23 1.91
C ASP A 159 23.51 -18.65 0.80
N LEU A 160 23.15 -17.75 -0.11
CA LEU A 160 22.24 -18.04 -1.21
C LEU A 160 22.99 -18.64 -2.40
N LYS A 161 22.35 -19.61 -3.05
CA LYS A 161 22.82 -20.28 -4.26
C LYS A 161 21.67 -20.40 -5.24
N GLU A 162 22.00 -20.34 -6.52
CA GLU A 162 21.06 -20.66 -7.57
C GLU A 162 20.44 -22.05 -7.34
N ASN A 163 19.19 -22.21 -7.73
CA ASN A 163 18.32 -23.35 -7.50
C ASN A 163 17.88 -23.57 -6.04
N MET A 164 18.11 -22.61 -5.14
CA MET A 164 17.48 -22.62 -3.82
C MET A 164 16.00 -22.23 -3.91
N HIS A 165 15.18 -22.89 -3.10
CA HIS A 165 13.81 -22.49 -2.88
C HIS A 165 13.77 -21.35 -1.86
N LEU A 166 13.17 -20.22 -2.23
CA LEU A 166 13.09 -19.03 -1.39
C LEU A 166 11.63 -18.66 -1.14
N ILE A 167 11.37 -18.20 0.08
CA ILE A 167 10.21 -17.39 0.41
C ILE A 167 10.73 -15.98 0.67
N LEU A 168 10.29 -15.00 -0.12
CA LEU A 168 10.59 -13.59 0.06
C LEU A 168 9.38 -12.89 0.67
N ILE A 169 9.63 -11.96 1.59
CA ILE A 169 8.65 -10.90 1.88
C ILE A 169 9.14 -9.69 1.11
N VAL A 170 8.29 -9.18 0.22
CA VAL A 170 8.66 -8.08 -0.67
C VAL A 170 7.68 -6.92 -0.56
N ALA A 171 8.18 -5.72 -0.84
CA ALA A 171 7.35 -4.56 -1.07
C ALA A 171 7.87 -3.79 -2.28
N ARG A 172 7.04 -3.69 -3.33
CA ARG A 172 7.40 -3.03 -4.60
C ARG A 172 8.75 -3.48 -5.14
N ASP A 173 8.88 -4.79 -5.32
CA ASP A 173 10.09 -5.46 -5.79
C ASP A 173 11.29 -5.37 -4.85
N ARG A 174 11.15 -4.76 -3.66
CA ARG A 174 12.21 -4.75 -2.65
C ARG A 174 12.08 -5.92 -1.70
N ILE A 175 13.16 -6.67 -1.52
CA ILE A 175 13.26 -7.78 -0.58
C ILE A 175 13.36 -7.23 0.84
N LEU A 176 12.38 -7.54 1.67
CA LEU A 176 12.37 -7.17 3.09
C LEU A 176 12.92 -8.29 3.98
N ALA A 177 12.71 -9.54 3.58
CA ALA A 177 13.22 -10.72 4.25
C ALA A 177 13.32 -11.89 3.27
N ILE A 178 14.28 -12.79 3.53
CA ILE A 178 14.52 -14.01 2.77
C ILE A 178 14.44 -15.20 3.74
N PHE A 179 13.68 -16.23 3.37
CA PHE A 179 13.61 -17.52 4.07
C PHE A 179 13.94 -18.63 3.08
N TYR A 180 14.66 -19.66 3.53
CA TYR A 180 15.11 -20.79 2.70
C TYR A 180 15.40 -22.04 3.55
#